data_AF-A0A2E8VJL7-F1
#
_entry.id   AF-A0A2E8VJL7-F1
#
_cell.length_a   1.000
_cell.length_b   1.000
_cell.length_c   1.000
_cell.angle_alpha   90.00
_cell.angle_beta   90.00
_cell.angle_gamma   90.00
#
_symmetry.space_group_name_H-M   'P 1'
#
loop_
_entity.id
_entity.type
_entity.pdbx_description
1 polymer ?
#
loop_
_entity_poly.entity_id
_entity_poly.type
_entity_poly.pdbx_seq_one_letter_code
_entity_poly.pdbx_strand_id
1 'polypeptide(L)'
;MTRREVLKRFSEAVGAGDTAAIARISESGPGIVNAANAHRNVPLGVAIGTGRLDIVRQLVELGADPGHCNHGGHSMLDAAAYGGHEGIARYLIEPGGCTIDPASRRPR
;
A
#
# COMPACT_ATOMS: atom_id res chain seq x y z
N MET A 1 15.34 -4.31 -18.48
CA MET A 1 14.96 -3.93 -17.10
C MET A 1 14.53 -5.18 -16.35
N THR A 2 15.07 -5.42 -15.17
CA THR A 2 14.63 -6.56 -14.35
C THR A 2 13.38 -6.20 -13.55
N ARG A 3 12.47 -7.15 -13.32
CA ARG A 3 11.25 -6.95 -12.51
C ARG A 3 11.54 -6.32 -11.15
N ARG A 4 12.70 -6.61 -10.56
CA ARG A 4 13.15 -6.07 -9.26
C ARG A 4 13.42 -4.56 -9.31
N GLU A 5 14.04 -4.06 -10.38
CA GLU A 5 14.26 -2.61 -10.54
C GLU A 5 12.95 -1.85 -10.69
N VAL A 6 12.00 -2.40 -11.45
CA VAL A 6 10.68 -1.79 -11.65
C VAL A 6 9.96 -1.62 -10.30
N LEU A 7 9.98 -2.64 -9.45
CA LEU A 7 9.40 -2.58 -8.10
C LEU A 7 10.11 -1.56 -7.19
N LYS A 8 11.44 -1.47 -7.26
CA LYS A 8 12.21 -0.47 -6.50
C LYS A 8 11.80 0.94 -6.90
N ARG A 9 11.79 1.23 -8.21
CA ARG A 9 11.41 2.55 -8.74
C ARG A 9 9.96 2.90 -8.42
N PHE A 10 9.06 1.91 -8.47
CA PHE A 10 7.67 2.09 -8.11
C PHE A 10 7.50 2.48 -6.64
N SER A 11 8.13 1.75 -5.72
CA SER A 11 8.11 2.06 -4.29
C SER A 11 8.70 3.44 -3.97
N GLU A 12 9.74 3.85 -4.69
CA GLU A 12 10.37 5.16 -4.56
C GLU A 12 9.43 6.28 -5.05
N ALA A 13 8.79 6.10 -6.21
CA ALA A 13 7.77 7.02 -6.71
C ALA A 13 6.57 7.14 -5.76
N VAL A 14 6.14 6.03 -5.15
CA VAL A 14 5.09 6.04 -4.12
C VAL A 14 5.51 6.82 -2.88
N GLY A 15 6.74 6.61 -2.39
CA GLY A 15 7.28 7.37 -1.26
C GLY A 15 7.46 8.86 -1.54
N ALA A 16 7.88 9.20 -2.76
CA ALA A 16 7.98 10.59 -3.24
C ALA A 16 6.60 11.22 -3.51
N GLY A 17 5.59 10.39 -3.74
CA GLY A 17 4.23 10.73 -4.15
C GLY A 17 4.13 11.27 -5.58
N ASP A 18 4.98 10.76 -6.47
CA ASP A 18 4.93 11.05 -7.91
C ASP A 18 3.83 10.21 -8.59
N THR A 19 2.59 10.71 -8.56
CA THR A 19 1.42 10.08 -9.19
C THR A 19 1.64 9.77 -10.67
N ALA A 20 2.33 10.66 -11.40
CA ALA A 20 2.64 10.48 -12.81
C ALA A 20 3.64 9.34 -13.05
N ALA A 21 4.64 9.18 -12.18
CA ALA A 21 5.57 8.06 -12.27
C ALA A 21 4.90 6.74 -11.91
N ILE A 22 4.01 6.73 -10.91
CA ILE A 22 3.23 5.56 -10.52
C ILE A 22 2.39 5.05 -11.70
N ALA A 23 1.66 5.94 -12.38
CA ALA A 23 0.88 5.56 -13.56
C ALA A 23 1.78 4.97 -14.66
N ARG A 24 2.85 5.67 -15.04
CA ARG A 24 3.78 5.21 -16.10
C ARG A 24 4.42 3.86 -15.79
N ILE A 25 4.82 3.65 -14.54
CA ILE A 25 5.48 2.40 -14.13
C ILE A 25 4.45 1.26 -14.06
N SER A 26 3.21 1.53 -13.62
CA SER A 26 2.11 0.56 -13.59
C SER A 26 1.71 0.09 -14.99
N GLU A 27 1.75 0.97 -15.99
CA GLU A 27 1.52 0.60 -17.40
C GLU A 27 2.54 -0.44 -17.90
N SER A 28 3.75 -0.44 -17.35
CA SER A 28 4.79 -1.40 -17.71
C SER A 28 4.58 -2.78 -17.05
N GLY A 29 3.61 -2.93 -16.13
CA GLY A 29 3.32 -4.20 -15.46
C GLY A 29 2.13 -4.11 -14.48
N PRO A 30 0.94 -4.65 -14.81
CA PRO A 30 -0.26 -4.53 -13.97
C PRO A 30 -0.15 -5.26 -12.61
N GLY A 31 0.83 -6.16 -12.44
CA GLY A 31 1.04 -6.89 -11.19
C GLY A 31 1.97 -6.22 -10.18
N ILE A 32 2.43 -4.98 -10.41
CA ILE A 32 3.38 -4.32 -9.50
C ILE A 32 2.73 -3.70 -8.27
N VAL A 33 1.44 -3.36 -8.34
CA VAL A 33 0.72 -2.63 -7.28
C VAL A 33 0.60 -3.42 -5.98
N ASN A 34 0.50 -4.74 -6.09
CA ASN A 34 0.48 -5.68 -4.97
C ASN A 34 1.83 -6.37 -4.72
N ALA A 35 2.84 -6.08 -5.55
CA ALA A 35 4.13 -6.74 -5.45
C ALA A 35 5.01 -6.03 -4.42
N ALA A 36 5.40 -6.76 -3.37
CA ALA A 36 6.32 -6.26 -2.38
C ALA A 36 7.72 -6.02 -2.98
N ASN A 37 8.37 -4.93 -2.58
CA ASN A 37 9.74 -4.64 -2.98
C ASN A 37 10.76 -5.55 -2.26
N ALA A 38 12.06 -5.34 -2.46
CA ALA A 38 13.12 -6.14 -1.83
C ALA A 38 13.10 -6.12 -0.29
N HIS A 39 12.49 -5.09 0.33
CA HIS A 39 12.28 -4.94 1.77
C HIS A 39 10.95 -5.54 2.25
N ARG A 40 10.24 -6.29 1.38
CA ARG A 40 8.91 -6.85 1.65
C ARG A 40 7.84 -5.79 1.93
N ASN A 41 8.09 -4.54 1.54
CA ASN A 41 7.10 -3.48 1.66
C ASN A 41 6.17 -3.49 0.45
N VAL A 42 4.87 -3.57 0.72
CA VAL A 42 3.82 -3.41 -0.28
C VAL A 42 3.74 -1.92 -0.64
N PRO A 43 3.56 -1.54 -1.92
CA PRO A 43 3.47 -0.14 -2.33
C PRO A 43 2.41 0.64 -1.56
N LEU A 44 1.24 0.03 -1.35
CA LEU A 44 0.17 0.60 -0.55
C LEU A 44 0.62 0.90 0.90
N GLY A 45 1.42 0.04 1.52
CA GLY A 45 1.98 0.29 2.85
C GLY A 45 2.94 1.49 2.90
N VAL A 46 3.70 1.74 1.83
CA VAL A 46 4.56 2.93 1.72
C VAL A 46 3.72 4.21 1.57
N ALA A 47 2.63 4.16 0.79
CA ALA A 47 1.71 5.28 0.63
C ALA A 47 1.02 5.65 1.95
N ILE A 48 0.63 4.63 2.73
CA ILE A 48 0.03 4.81 4.06
C ILE A 48 1.03 5.39 5.04
N GLY A 49 2.25 4.85 5.09
CA GLY A 49 3.31 5.35 6.00
C GLY A 49 3.76 6.78 5.69
N THR A 50 3.54 7.26 4.47
CA THR A 50 3.80 8.65 4.08
C THR A 50 2.59 9.58 4.27
N GLY A 51 1.42 9.03 4.62
CA GLY A 51 0.21 9.83 4.86
C GLY A 51 -0.43 10.40 3.60
N ARG A 52 -0.09 9.87 2.41
CA ARG A 52 -0.54 10.43 1.14
C ARG A 52 -1.80 9.73 0.62
N LEU A 53 -2.95 10.29 0.97
CA LEU A 53 -4.25 9.77 0.55
C LEU A 53 -4.42 9.70 -0.98
N ASP A 54 -3.92 10.68 -1.73
CA ASP A 54 -3.98 10.68 -3.20
C ASP A 54 -3.32 9.45 -3.81
N ILE A 55 -2.19 9.02 -3.24
CA ILE A 55 -1.43 7.86 -3.68
C ILE A 55 -2.15 6.56 -3.29
N VAL A 56 -2.72 6.52 -2.09
CA VAL A 56 -3.56 5.39 -1.64
C VAL A 56 -4.73 5.19 -2.59
N ARG A 57 -5.45 6.27 -2.95
CA ARG A 57 -6.55 6.23 -3.91
C ARG A 57 -6.08 5.72 -5.26
N GLN A 58 -5.02 6.30 -5.80
CA GLN A 58 -4.48 5.89 -7.10
C GLN A 58 -4.06 4.42 -7.11
N LEU A 59 -3.44 3.92 -6.03
CA LEU A 59 -3.06 2.51 -5.92
C LEU A 59 -4.30 1.59 -5.89
N VAL A 60 -5.33 1.96 -5.13
CA VAL A 60 -6.59 1.20 -5.08
C VAL A 60 -7.30 1.21 -6.44
N GLU A 61 -7.32 2.34 -7.14
CA GLU A 61 -7.83 2.44 -8.52
C GLU A 61 -7.05 1.55 -9.50
N LEU A 62 -5.75 1.36 -9.28
CA LEU A 62 -4.92 0.44 -10.05
C LEU A 62 -5.09 -1.03 -9.64
N GLY A 63 -5.95 -1.34 -8.67
CA GLY A 63 -6.21 -2.71 -8.19
C GLY A 63 -5.33 -3.17 -7.04
N ALA A 64 -4.77 -2.24 -6.26
CA ALA A 64 -4.09 -2.61 -5.01
C ALA A 64 -5.08 -3.16 -3.99
N ASP A 65 -4.72 -4.29 -3.37
CA ASP A 65 -5.52 -4.94 -2.33
C ASP A 65 -5.29 -4.26 -0.97
N PRO A 66 -6.29 -3.54 -0.42
CA PRO A 66 -6.18 -2.89 0.89
C PRO A 66 -6.13 -3.90 2.05
N GLY A 67 -6.54 -5.15 1.81
CA GLY A 67 -6.49 -6.22 2.79
C GLY A 67 -5.12 -6.89 2.96
N HIS A 68 -4.10 -6.48 2.19
CA HIS A 68 -2.77 -7.08 2.30
C HIS A 68 -2.03 -6.58 3.56
N CYS A 69 -1.63 -7.49 4.44
CA CYS A 69 -0.83 -7.14 5.62
C CYS A 69 0.61 -6.78 5.24
N ASN A 70 1.21 -5.80 5.93
CA ASN A 70 2.62 -5.49 5.76
C ASN A 70 3.52 -6.58 6.39
N HIS A 71 4.83 -6.57 6.10
CA HIS A 71 5.81 -7.55 6.59
C HIS A 71 5.80 -7.76 8.11
N GLY A 72 5.37 -6.76 8.89
CA GLY A 72 5.23 -6.84 10.35
C GLY A 72 3.95 -7.53 10.85
N GLY A 73 3.09 -8.04 9.96
CA GLY A 73 1.77 -8.58 10.34
C GLY A 73 0.76 -7.49 10.72
N HIS A 74 1.15 -6.22 10.64
CA HIS A 74 0.27 -5.08 10.85
C HIS A 74 -0.61 -4.88 9.62
N SER A 75 -1.90 -4.69 9.85
CA SER A 75 -2.84 -4.38 8.80
C SER A 75 -2.52 -2.99 8.22
N MET A 76 -2.92 -2.74 6.97
CA MET A 76 -2.84 -1.40 6.37
C MET A 76 -3.51 -0.34 7.27
N LEU A 77 -4.57 -0.75 7.97
CA LEU A 77 -5.26 0.07 8.97
C LEU A 77 -4.39 0.41 10.18
N ASP A 78 -3.65 -0.56 10.74
CA ASP A 78 -2.75 -0.32 11.86
C ASP A 78 -1.64 0.66 11.48
N ALA A 79 -1.11 0.55 10.26
CA ALA A 79 -0.11 1.50 9.75
C ALA A 79 -0.69 2.91 9.61
N ALA A 80 -1.93 3.04 9.13
CA ALA A 80 -2.61 4.33 9.03
C ALA A 80 -2.91 4.93 10.41
N ALA A 81 -3.35 4.09 11.36
CA ALA A 81 -3.62 4.50 12.74
C ALA A 81 -2.34 4.91 13.47
N TYR A 82 -1.25 4.17 13.29
CA TYR A 82 0.05 4.50 13.87
C TYR A 82 0.63 5.79 13.30
N GLY A 83 0.43 6.06 12.01
CA GLY A 83 0.81 7.32 11.36
C GLY A 83 -0.11 8.50 11.67
N GLY A 84 -1.24 8.29 12.37
CA GLY A 84 -2.24 9.34 12.61
C GLY A 84 -2.98 9.78 11.35
N HIS A 85 -3.00 8.94 10.31
CA HIS A 85 -3.58 9.26 9.01
C HIS A 85 -5.06 8.85 8.96
N GLU A 86 -5.90 9.55 9.73
CA GLU A 86 -7.34 9.25 9.85
C GLU A 86 -8.07 9.21 8.51
N GLY A 87 -7.72 10.10 7.56
CA GLY A 87 -8.33 10.11 6.23
C GLY A 87 -8.05 8.84 5.42
N ILE A 88 -6.86 8.26 5.58
CA ILE A 88 -6.46 7.00 4.95
C ILE A 88 -7.13 5.83 5.66
N ALA A 89 -7.13 5.83 6.99
CA ALA A 89 -7.83 4.80 7.77
C ALA A 89 -9.31 4.74 7.39
N ARG A 90 -9.97 5.90 7.28
CA ARG A 90 -11.38 5.98 6.90
C ARG A 90 -11.63 5.49 5.47
N TYR A 91 -10.73 5.77 4.53
CA TYR A 91 -10.80 5.26 3.16
C TYR A 91 -10.60 3.73 3.08
N LEU A 92 -9.75 3.17 3.93
CA LEU A 92 -9.52 1.72 4.04
C LEU A 92 -10.67 0.98 4.75
N ILE A 93 -11.43 1.67 5.62
CA ILE A 93 -12.60 1.13 6.35
C ILE A 93 -13.86 1.09 5.47
N GLU A 94 -13.95 1.90 4.42
CA GLU A 94 -15.13 1.87 3.52
C GLU A 94 -15.35 0.47 2.91
N PRO A 95 -16.62 0.06 2.69
CA PRO A 95 -17.07 -1.34 2.65
C PRO A 95 -16.71 -2.12 1.36
N GLY A 96 -15.42 -2.14 1.03
CA GLY A 96 -14.76 -3.13 0.17
C GLY A 96 -13.39 -3.57 0.73
N GLY A 97 -12.95 -3.03 1.88
CA GLY A 97 -11.56 -3.10 2.33
C GLY A 97 -11.19 -4.22 3.29
N CYS A 98 -11.95 -4.48 4.35
CA CYS A 98 -11.60 -5.52 5.32
C CYS A 98 -12.79 -5.82 6.24
N THR A 99 -13.22 -7.08 6.29
CA THR A 99 -13.73 -7.64 7.53
C THR A 99 -12.54 -7.63 8.49
N ILE A 100 -12.53 -6.66 9.42
CA ILE A 100 -11.74 -6.73 10.64
C ILE A 100 -12.20 -7.99 11.36
N ASP A 101 -11.52 -9.12 11.13
CA ASP A 101 -11.62 -10.24 12.03
C ASP A 101 -10.77 -9.90 13.27
N PRO A 102 -11.37 -9.70 14.44
CA PRO A 102 -10.64 -9.32 15.65
C PRO A 102 -9.75 -10.44 16.21
N ALA A 103 -9.60 -11.59 15.56
CA ALA A 103 -8.87 -12.74 16.10
C ALA A 103 -7.36 -12.78 15.79
N SER A 104 -6.79 -11.82 15.04
CA SER A 104 -5.33 -11.74 14.83
C SER A 104 -4.55 -11.06 15.97
N ARG A 105 -5.12 -10.97 17.18
CA ARG A 105 -4.28 -10.95 18.39
C ARG A 105 -3.66 -12.34 18.52
N ARG A 106 -2.46 -12.55 17.96
CA ARG A 106 -1.63 -13.69 18.38
C ARG A 106 -1.39 -13.56 19.89
N PRO A 107 -1.88 -14.48 20.75
CA PRO A 107 -1.45 -14.51 22.13
C PRO A 107 0.04 -14.86 22.16
N ARG A 108 0.79 -14.17 23.03
CA ARG A 108 2.13 -14.60 23.42
C ARG A 108 2.08 -15.93 24.16
#